data_AF-F0VMK0-F1
#
_entry.id   AF-F0VMK0-F1
#
_cell.length_a   1.000
_cell.length_b   1.000
_cell.length_c   1.000
_cell.angle_alpha   90.00
_cell.angle_beta   90.00
_cell.angle_gamma   90.00
#
_symmetry.space_group_name_H-M   'P 1'
#
loop_
_entity.id
_entity.type
_entity.pdbx_description
1 polymer ?
#
loop_
_entity_poly.entity_id
_entity_poly.type
_entity_poly.pdbx_seq_one_letter_code
_entity_poly.pdbx_strand_id
1 'polypeptide(L)'
;MASPGMSQSGGLSAHSIYPSTSFSSQGSPFFPSTDRGGRMTLEEIKREFAKHKLECPDTMWREPQPEQVQGLYSFAIESIFSLTVNDVRIEEVTGDVRSCLPSIDSLQFLSQDGRLHAKAIGNLRFFRLCQRLNRVLGLPDFTRETFASPSAAAVLRFASSVCTFLRLKETLWKQFEGQIQQRAALQQSLQKISQDAQLVDQELLRFRAERQTQHPVAQRQKQRRDELESELRQRHSDLGALMEQFAERQAIHGRLELELGDLVLELMNLKQEREELHDQVVHSPEKLMERRGELRLQQKHLDQQLQQLESLATSQQKLLLAFAKALKKAKKAMEILNSHRDKILAPHLGFRSDMRMREKLFREIGEQKEQLSRAVQELQVEREKLSRQLDEQERRKEEEEMELRGNLSRRKQETEDRKKALVNQQEMTTAFLREAERLEERLAEQKERHKLLVEAVEEEIQKVYSAFLTYVSQMQFIRSQMPLSLDLSQSASFLVDHHAEKLQTFSPAASRDREENPDDFLASLLSNSSDDSLSAPSALREEEKENQAQPRQPEGDRGRRDFRTLDSPEKTKRLSFLEEETETDVRMEDLEPEHEGRLRTSPRPAESR
;
A
#
# COMPACT_ATOMS: atom_id res chain seq x y z
N MET A 1 25.41 13.77 -28.57
CA MET A 1 25.91 12.59 -27.83
C MET A 1 24.76 11.60 -27.67
N ALA A 2 25.06 10.30 -27.58
CA ALA A 2 24.09 9.24 -27.85
C ALA A 2 23.03 9.05 -26.77
N SER A 3 21.82 8.67 -27.20
CA SER A 3 20.73 8.21 -26.34
C SER A 3 20.93 6.75 -25.94
N PRO A 4 20.83 6.38 -24.66
CA PRO A 4 20.32 5.07 -24.25
C PRO A 4 18.78 5.15 -24.26
N GLY A 5 18.02 4.13 -24.65
CA GLY A 5 18.35 2.74 -24.88
C GLY A 5 17.16 1.93 -24.35
N MET A 6 16.20 1.60 -25.21
CA MET A 6 14.94 0.99 -24.78
C MET A 6 15.17 -0.44 -24.29
N SER A 7 14.91 -0.69 -23.01
CA SER A 7 14.98 -2.02 -22.40
C SER A 7 13.59 -2.68 -22.34
N GLN A 8 13.30 -3.43 -23.40
CA GLN A 8 12.63 -4.74 -23.44
C GLN A 8 11.41 -5.01 -22.53
N SER A 9 10.33 -5.43 -23.18
CA SER A 9 9.15 -6.08 -22.60
C SER A 9 9.51 -7.30 -21.74
N GLY A 10 9.08 -7.29 -20.48
CA GLY A 10 9.12 -8.48 -19.62
C GLY A 10 8.16 -9.56 -20.10
N GLY A 11 8.68 -10.58 -20.79
CA GLY A 11 7.91 -11.77 -21.14
C GLY A 11 7.61 -12.61 -19.91
N LEU A 12 6.34 -12.73 -19.55
CA LEU A 12 5.88 -13.63 -18.48
C LEU A 12 6.04 -15.08 -18.94
N SER A 13 7.09 -15.76 -18.46
CA SER A 13 7.32 -17.18 -18.70
C SER A 13 6.32 -18.02 -17.90
N ALA A 14 5.20 -18.38 -18.53
CA ALA A 14 4.23 -19.32 -17.98
C ALA A 14 4.79 -20.76 -17.98
N HIS A 15 5.67 -21.08 -17.03
CA HIS A 15 6.09 -22.46 -16.76
C HIS A 15 4.95 -23.25 -16.07
N SER A 16 3.94 -23.59 -16.85
CA SER A 16 2.91 -24.54 -16.45
C SER A 16 3.38 -25.97 -16.76
N ILE A 17 4.09 -26.57 -15.81
CA ILE A 17 4.45 -28.00 -15.87
C ILE A 17 3.23 -28.81 -15.41
N TYR A 18 2.30 -29.09 -16.33
CA TYR A 18 1.34 -30.17 -16.15
C TYR A 18 1.97 -31.48 -16.65
N PRO A 19 2.13 -32.51 -15.79
CA PRO A 19 2.54 -33.83 -16.28
C PRO A 19 1.43 -34.42 -17.14
N SER A 20 1.77 -34.79 -18.38
CA SER A 20 0.86 -35.42 -19.32
C SER A 20 0.58 -36.88 -18.94
N THR A 21 -0.20 -37.12 -17.90
CA THR A 21 -0.69 -38.46 -17.58
C THR A 21 -1.84 -38.84 -18.52
N SER A 22 -1.58 -39.83 -19.36
CA SER A 22 -2.57 -40.50 -20.19
C SER A 22 -3.63 -41.18 -19.31
N PHE A 23 -4.79 -40.56 -19.16
CA PHE A 23 -5.94 -41.15 -18.47
C PHE A 23 -6.48 -42.34 -19.28
N SER A 24 -6.14 -43.56 -18.84
CA SER A 24 -6.86 -44.77 -19.23
C SER A 24 -8.31 -44.68 -18.76
N SER A 25 -9.26 -45.04 -19.62
CA SER A 25 -10.71 -44.85 -19.38
C SER A 25 -11.36 -45.92 -18.50
N GLN A 26 -10.58 -46.63 -17.68
CA GLN A 26 -11.08 -47.61 -16.71
C GLN A 26 -10.55 -47.28 -15.31
N GLY A 27 -11.45 -46.86 -14.41
CA GLY A 27 -11.13 -46.57 -13.00
C GLY A 27 -10.86 -45.10 -12.67
N SER A 28 -11.78 -44.18 -13.00
CA SER A 28 -11.76 -42.84 -12.38
C SER A 28 -12.26 -42.92 -10.93
N PRO A 29 -11.48 -42.51 -9.92
CA PRO A 29 -11.89 -42.59 -8.51
C PRO A 29 -12.98 -41.56 -8.13
N PHE A 30 -13.33 -40.65 -9.04
CA PHE A 30 -14.33 -39.59 -8.80
C PHE A 30 -15.76 -39.97 -9.20
N PHE A 31 -15.96 -41.09 -9.89
CA PHE A 31 -17.28 -41.58 -10.28
C PHE A 31 -17.41 -43.06 -9.89
N PRO A 32 -18.16 -43.41 -8.83
CA PRO A 32 -18.47 -44.80 -8.53
C PRO A 32 -19.24 -45.41 -9.71
N SER A 33 -19.05 -46.71 -9.95
CA SER A 33 -19.64 -47.44 -11.08
C SER A 33 -21.13 -47.15 -11.28
N THR A 34 -21.54 -47.05 -12.54
CA THR A 34 -22.85 -46.56 -13.02
C THR A 34 -24.09 -47.28 -12.47
N ASP A 35 -23.94 -48.41 -11.77
CA ASP A 35 -25.02 -49.16 -11.11
C ASP A 35 -25.13 -48.94 -9.59
N ARG A 36 -24.24 -48.16 -8.94
CA ARG A 36 -24.28 -47.89 -7.49
C ARG A 36 -24.48 -46.42 -7.09
N GLY A 37 -24.70 -45.53 -8.04
CA GLY A 37 -25.18 -44.17 -7.75
C GLY A 37 -26.67 -44.19 -7.35
N GLY A 38 -26.99 -43.70 -6.15
CA GLY A 38 -28.38 -43.61 -5.68
C GLY A 38 -29.24 -42.83 -6.67
N ARG A 39 -30.28 -43.47 -7.22
CA ARG A 39 -31.17 -42.86 -8.21
C ARG A 39 -31.94 -41.72 -7.53
N MET A 40 -31.63 -40.47 -7.90
CA MET A 40 -32.42 -39.32 -7.43
C MET A 40 -33.87 -39.49 -7.86
N THR A 41 -34.81 -39.22 -6.95
CA THR A 41 -36.23 -39.22 -7.29
C THR A 41 -36.56 -38.06 -8.25
N LEU A 42 -37.64 -38.20 -9.03
CA LEU A 42 -38.08 -37.15 -9.96
C LEU A 42 -38.32 -35.81 -9.23
N GLU A 43 -38.87 -35.86 -8.02
CA GLU A 43 -39.11 -34.67 -7.20
C GLU A 43 -37.83 -34.01 -6.68
N GLU A 44 -36.76 -34.78 -6.42
CA GLU A 44 -35.43 -34.20 -6.15
C GLU A 44 -34.82 -33.54 -7.39
N ILE A 45 -34.94 -34.17 -8.56
CA ILE A 45 -34.43 -33.62 -9.83
C ILE A 45 -35.12 -32.28 -10.14
N LYS A 46 -36.46 -32.23 -10.06
CA LYS A 46 -37.23 -31.00 -10.20
C LYS A 46 -36.80 -29.92 -9.21
N ARG A 47 -36.54 -30.28 -7.94
CA ARG A 47 -36.12 -29.34 -6.89
C ARG A 47 -34.74 -28.75 -7.16
N GLU A 48 -33.76 -29.54 -7.60
CA GLU A 48 -32.44 -29.01 -7.98
C GLU A 48 -32.51 -28.13 -9.23
N PHE A 49 -33.30 -28.51 -10.24
CA PHE A 49 -33.46 -27.67 -11.43
C PHE A 49 -34.19 -26.35 -11.13
N ALA A 50 -35.20 -26.36 -10.26
CA ALA A 50 -35.84 -25.14 -9.76
C ALA A 50 -34.85 -24.21 -9.02
N LYS A 51 -33.94 -24.77 -8.20
CA LYS A 51 -32.87 -24.01 -7.53
C LYS A 51 -31.92 -23.32 -8.51
N HIS A 52 -31.68 -23.92 -9.68
CA HIS A 52 -30.92 -23.33 -10.78
C HIS A 52 -31.78 -22.56 -11.80
N LYS A 53 -33.05 -22.24 -11.48
CA LYS A 53 -34.00 -21.50 -12.32
C LYS A 53 -34.35 -22.18 -13.66
N LEU A 54 -34.23 -23.50 -13.74
CA LEU A 54 -34.70 -24.27 -14.89
C LEU A 54 -36.08 -24.87 -14.61
N GLU A 55 -37.09 -24.37 -15.30
CA GLU A 55 -38.45 -24.94 -15.27
C GLU A 55 -38.56 -26.07 -16.31
N CYS A 56 -38.89 -27.28 -15.83
CA CYS A 56 -39.09 -28.46 -16.66
C CYS A 56 -40.56 -28.91 -16.59
N PRO A 57 -41.34 -28.83 -17.68
CA PRO A 57 -42.75 -29.23 -17.66
C PRO A 57 -42.91 -30.72 -17.38
N ASP A 58 -43.99 -31.11 -16.70
CA ASP A 58 -44.23 -32.51 -16.30
C ASP A 58 -44.30 -33.50 -17.49
N THR A 59 -44.63 -33.01 -18.67
CA THR A 59 -44.62 -33.79 -19.92
C THR A 59 -43.23 -34.30 -20.28
N MET A 60 -42.16 -33.54 -19.99
CA MET A 60 -40.76 -33.89 -20.28
C MET A 60 -40.36 -35.24 -19.65
N TRP A 61 -40.95 -35.59 -18.51
CA TRP A 61 -40.57 -36.77 -17.73
C TRP A 61 -41.35 -38.04 -18.12
N ARG A 62 -42.45 -37.89 -18.88
CA ARG A 62 -43.27 -39.02 -19.36
C ARG A 62 -43.11 -39.22 -20.87
N GLU A 63 -43.24 -38.14 -21.63
CA GLU A 63 -43.20 -38.09 -23.10
C GLU A 63 -42.30 -36.92 -23.55
N PRO A 64 -40.97 -37.02 -23.34
CA PRO A 64 -40.04 -35.95 -23.68
C PRO A 64 -40.13 -35.54 -25.14
N GLN A 65 -40.32 -34.25 -25.39
CA GLN A 65 -40.22 -33.70 -26.74
C GLN A 65 -38.75 -33.32 -27.07
N PRO A 66 -38.30 -33.46 -28.33
CA PRO A 66 -36.92 -33.14 -28.73
C PRO A 66 -36.47 -31.74 -28.29
N GLU A 67 -37.34 -30.74 -28.41
CA GLU A 67 -37.10 -29.34 -28.06
C GLU A 67 -36.87 -29.16 -26.55
N GLN A 68 -37.66 -29.87 -25.74
CA GLN A 68 -37.54 -29.84 -24.27
C GLN A 68 -36.21 -30.45 -23.83
N VAL A 69 -35.83 -31.59 -24.41
CA VAL A 69 -34.53 -32.23 -24.17
C VAL A 69 -33.39 -31.34 -24.68
N GLN A 70 -33.58 -30.63 -25.79
CA GLN A 70 -32.58 -29.69 -26.32
C GLN A 70 -32.36 -28.51 -25.38
N GLY A 71 -33.43 -27.97 -24.78
CA GLY A 71 -33.35 -26.97 -23.72
C GLY A 71 -32.56 -27.48 -22.51
N LEU A 72 -32.85 -28.70 -22.05
CA LEU A 72 -32.16 -29.32 -20.91
C LEU A 72 -30.65 -29.54 -21.18
N TYR A 73 -30.27 -30.00 -22.37
CA TYR A 73 -28.85 -30.09 -22.76
C TYR A 73 -28.18 -28.71 -22.90
N SER A 74 -28.90 -27.70 -23.40
CA SER A 74 -28.38 -26.34 -23.51
C SER A 74 -28.07 -25.75 -22.13
N PHE A 75 -29.01 -25.88 -21.18
CA PHE A 75 -28.82 -25.50 -19.78
C PHE A 75 -27.64 -26.23 -19.13
N ALA A 76 -27.48 -27.54 -19.39
CA ALA A 76 -26.38 -28.31 -18.83
C ALA A 76 -25.02 -27.91 -19.42
N ILE A 77 -24.95 -27.62 -20.73
CA ILE A 77 -23.76 -27.07 -21.39
C ILE A 77 -23.38 -25.70 -20.79
N GLU A 78 -24.36 -24.81 -20.60
CA GLU A 78 -24.14 -23.50 -19.99
C GLU A 78 -23.67 -23.63 -18.53
N SER A 79 -24.32 -24.49 -17.74
CA SER A 79 -24.01 -24.68 -16.31
C SER A 79 -22.66 -25.37 -16.05
N ILE A 80 -22.20 -26.23 -16.96
CA ILE A 80 -21.01 -27.08 -16.76
C ILE A 80 -19.80 -26.55 -17.53
N PHE A 81 -19.97 -26.04 -18.75
CA PHE A 81 -18.88 -25.49 -19.57
C PHE A 81 -18.83 -23.96 -19.59
N SER A 82 -19.81 -23.27 -19.00
CA SER A 82 -19.93 -21.79 -19.06
C SER A 82 -19.97 -21.26 -20.51
N LEU A 83 -20.62 -22.01 -21.41
CA LEU A 83 -20.83 -21.65 -22.81
C LEU A 83 -22.32 -21.37 -23.03
N THR A 84 -22.68 -20.16 -23.41
CA THR A 84 -24.06 -19.80 -23.74
C THR A 84 -24.47 -20.38 -25.09
N VAL A 85 -25.78 -20.43 -25.36
CA VAL A 85 -26.31 -20.86 -26.68
C VAL A 85 -25.68 -20.04 -27.83
N ASN A 86 -25.35 -18.76 -27.60
CA ASN A 86 -24.70 -17.89 -28.58
C ASN A 86 -23.25 -18.28 -28.85
N ASP A 87 -22.49 -18.74 -27.84
CA ASP A 87 -21.12 -19.24 -28.02
C ASP A 87 -21.09 -20.58 -28.77
N VAL A 88 -22.12 -21.39 -28.55
CA VAL A 88 -22.31 -22.71 -29.17
C VAL A 88 -22.83 -22.60 -30.61
N ARG A 89 -23.60 -21.56 -30.93
CA ARG A 89 -24.19 -21.32 -32.26
C ARG A 89 -23.72 -19.99 -32.84
N ILE A 90 -22.43 -19.67 -32.67
CA ILE A 90 -21.88 -18.36 -33.05
C ILE A 90 -22.18 -18.02 -34.51
N GLU A 91 -22.17 -19.01 -35.41
CA GLU A 91 -22.47 -18.86 -36.84
C GLU A 91 -23.92 -18.42 -37.12
N GLU A 92 -24.88 -18.84 -36.28
CA GLU A 92 -26.29 -18.39 -36.36
C GLU A 92 -26.44 -16.93 -35.90
N VAL A 93 -25.58 -16.48 -34.97
CA VAL A 93 -25.60 -15.11 -34.41
C VAL A 93 -24.81 -14.12 -35.29
N THR A 94 -23.64 -14.52 -35.78
CA THR A 94 -22.78 -13.66 -36.63
C THR A 94 -23.16 -13.68 -38.10
N GLY A 95 -24.00 -14.64 -38.54
CA GLY A 95 -24.38 -14.81 -39.95
C GLY A 95 -23.22 -15.19 -40.87
N ASP A 96 -22.12 -15.67 -40.27
CA ASP A 96 -20.82 -15.94 -40.88
C ASP A 96 -20.16 -17.13 -40.19
N VAL A 97 -19.58 -18.03 -40.98
CA VAL A 97 -18.98 -19.28 -40.49
C VAL A 97 -17.52 -19.02 -40.14
N ARG A 98 -17.30 -18.55 -38.92
CA ARG A 98 -15.93 -18.30 -38.40
C ARG A 98 -15.10 -19.58 -38.44
N SER A 99 -14.13 -19.62 -39.35
CA SER A 99 -13.11 -20.68 -39.36
C SER A 99 -12.24 -20.59 -38.09
N CYS A 100 -11.90 -21.72 -37.49
CA CYS A 100 -11.16 -21.78 -36.22
C CYS A 100 -9.65 -21.48 -36.35
N LEU A 101 -9.19 -20.94 -37.48
CA LEU A 101 -7.77 -20.73 -37.79
C LEU A 101 -7.41 -19.24 -37.77
N PRO A 102 -6.68 -18.76 -36.76
CA PRO A 102 -6.26 -17.36 -36.68
C PRO A 102 -5.02 -17.12 -37.56
N SER A 103 -5.23 -16.95 -38.88
CA SER A 103 -4.19 -16.40 -39.79
C SER A 103 -4.64 -16.14 -41.24
N ILE A 104 -5.78 -16.67 -41.70
CA ILE A 104 -6.18 -16.59 -43.12
C ILE A 104 -7.34 -15.61 -43.30
N ASP A 105 -6.98 -14.35 -43.57
CA ASP A 105 -7.85 -13.20 -43.88
C ASP A 105 -8.55 -13.32 -45.27
N SER A 106 -8.75 -14.54 -45.74
CA SER A 106 -9.10 -14.87 -47.14
C SER A 106 -9.98 -16.11 -47.26
N LEU A 107 -11.03 -16.18 -46.44
CA LEU A 107 -12.16 -17.10 -46.62
C LEU A 107 -13.51 -16.39 -46.87
N GLN A 108 -13.50 -15.35 -47.71
CA GLN A 108 -14.70 -14.89 -48.45
C GLN A 108 -15.19 -15.91 -49.50
N PHE A 109 -14.98 -17.21 -49.28
CA PHE A 109 -15.31 -18.30 -50.22
C PHE A 109 -16.66 -18.97 -49.94
N LEU A 110 -17.35 -18.59 -48.87
CA LEU A 110 -18.73 -19.01 -48.66
C LEU A 110 -19.64 -18.14 -49.51
N SER A 111 -20.16 -18.74 -50.59
CA SER A 111 -21.26 -18.22 -51.40
C SER A 111 -22.49 -17.93 -50.54
N GLN A 112 -23.55 -17.40 -51.16
CA GLN A 112 -24.86 -17.22 -50.52
C GLN A 112 -25.37 -18.49 -49.81
N ASP A 113 -24.96 -19.68 -50.28
CA ASP A 113 -25.27 -20.99 -49.71
C ASP A 113 -24.62 -21.24 -48.34
N GLY A 114 -23.48 -20.62 -48.04
CA GLY A 114 -22.81 -20.77 -46.75
C GLY A 114 -23.66 -20.32 -45.56
N ARG A 115 -24.52 -19.32 -45.77
CA ARG A 115 -25.51 -18.88 -44.77
C ARG A 115 -26.62 -19.91 -44.55
N LEU A 116 -26.99 -20.69 -45.56
CA LEU A 116 -27.94 -21.81 -45.42
C LEU A 116 -27.37 -22.92 -44.51
N HIS A 117 -26.04 -23.06 -44.46
CA HIS A 117 -25.37 -24.05 -43.63
C HIS A 117 -25.07 -23.59 -42.20
N ALA A 118 -25.14 -22.29 -41.87
CA ALA A 118 -24.84 -21.77 -40.53
C ALA A 118 -25.61 -22.53 -39.41
N LYS A 119 -26.91 -22.75 -39.59
CA LYS A 119 -27.75 -23.52 -38.66
C LYS A 119 -27.36 -25.00 -38.56
N ALA A 120 -26.91 -25.60 -39.66
CA ALA A 120 -26.42 -26.99 -39.66
C ALA A 120 -25.08 -27.12 -38.92
N ILE A 121 -24.21 -26.13 -39.05
CA ILE A 121 -22.90 -26.06 -38.38
C ILE A 121 -23.07 -25.80 -36.88
N GLY A 122 -23.93 -24.85 -36.49
CA GLY A 122 -24.30 -24.60 -35.08
C GLY A 122 -24.90 -25.86 -34.41
N ASN A 123 -25.82 -26.54 -35.08
CA ASN A 123 -26.36 -27.82 -34.63
C ASN A 123 -25.28 -28.92 -34.49
N LEU A 124 -24.32 -29.01 -35.42
CA LEU A 124 -23.19 -29.95 -35.32
C LEU A 124 -22.25 -29.64 -34.14
N ARG A 125 -21.99 -28.35 -33.87
CA ARG A 125 -21.16 -27.92 -32.73
C ARG A 125 -21.86 -28.23 -31.41
N PHE A 126 -23.16 -27.91 -31.30
CA PHE A 126 -24.01 -28.29 -30.17
C PHE A 126 -24.00 -29.80 -29.95
N PHE A 127 -24.16 -30.60 -31.01
CA PHE A 127 -24.14 -32.07 -30.91
C PHE A 127 -22.80 -32.63 -30.40
N ARG A 128 -21.67 -32.07 -30.83
CA ARG A 128 -20.34 -32.41 -30.30
C ARG A 128 -20.18 -32.03 -28.82
N LEU A 129 -20.79 -30.94 -28.37
CA LEU A 129 -20.81 -30.56 -26.96
C LEU A 129 -21.70 -31.49 -26.12
N CYS A 130 -22.84 -31.97 -26.65
CA CYS A 130 -23.64 -33.02 -26.00
C CYS A 130 -22.84 -34.33 -25.85
N GLN A 131 -22.08 -34.75 -26.88
CA GLN A 131 -21.16 -35.90 -26.78
C GLN A 131 -20.09 -35.70 -25.71
N ARG A 132 -19.46 -34.52 -25.65
CA ARG A 132 -18.48 -34.18 -24.61
C ARG A 132 -19.12 -34.15 -23.22
N LEU A 133 -20.34 -33.62 -23.11
CA LEU A 133 -21.09 -33.53 -21.85
C LEU A 133 -21.39 -34.93 -21.30
N ASN A 134 -21.91 -35.84 -22.12
CA ASN A 134 -22.17 -37.22 -21.68
C ASN A 134 -20.91 -37.89 -21.12
N ARG A 135 -19.76 -37.71 -21.78
CA ARG A 135 -18.48 -38.25 -21.30
C ARG A 135 -18.04 -37.64 -19.96
N VAL A 136 -18.26 -36.34 -19.74
CA VAL A 136 -17.99 -35.67 -18.45
C VAL A 136 -18.94 -36.16 -17.35
N LEU A 137 -20.18 -36.51 -17.70
CA LEU A 137 -21.21 -37.02 -16.79
C LEU A 137 -21.19 -38.55 -16.57
N GLY A 138 -20.23 -39.27 -17.17
CA GLY A 138 -20.15 -40.74 -17.10
C GLY A 138 -21.31 -41.48 -17.79
N LEU A 139 -21.97 -40.84 -18.75
CA LEU A 139 -23.10 -41.37 -19.50
C LEU A 139 -22.65 -42.05 -20.82
N PRO A 140 -23.46 -42.97 -21.38
CA PRO A 140 -23.17 -43.58 -22.68
C PRO A 140 -23.02 -42.53 -23.80
N ASP A 141 -22.23 -42.89 -24.82
CA ASP A 141 -21.92 -42.02 -25.96
C ASP A 141 -23.20 -41.48 -26.62
N PHE A 142 -23.22 -40.18 -26.86
CA PHE A 142 -24.42 -39.47 -27.32
C PHE A 142 -24.67 -39.68 -28.82
N THR A 143 -25.82 -40.29 -29.16
CA THR A 143 -26.25 -40.59 -30.53
C THR A 143 -27.33 -39.63 -31.02
N ARG A 144 -27.52 -39.51 -32.34
CA ARG A 144 -28.55 -38.63 -32.92
C ARG A 144 -29.97 -39.10 -32.56
N GLU A 145 -30.16 -40.40 -32.43
CA GLU A 145 -31.40 -41.03 -31.96
C GLU A 145 -31.77 -40.60 -30.54
N THR A 146 -30.77 -40.31 -29.68
CA THR A 146 -31.00 -39.77 -28.33
C THR A 146 -31.72 -38.41 -28.36
N PHE A 147 -31.59 -37.65 -29.47
CA PHE A 147 -32.33 -36.41 -29.70
C PHE A 147 -33.62 -36.60 -30.51
N ALA A 148 -33.60 -37.45 -31.54
CA ALA A 148 -34.73 -37.63 -32.45
C ALA A 148 -35.90 -38.40 -31.81
N SER A 149 -35.60 -39.30 -30.87
CA SER A 149 -36.58 -40.10 -30.13
C SER A 149 -36.12 -40.29 -28.68
N PRO A 150 -36.16 -39.24 -27.84
CA PRO A 150 -35.72 -39.31 -26.47
C PRO A 150 -36.61 -40.27 -25.66
N SER A 151 -35.99 -41.12 -24.84
CA SER A 151 -36.70 -41.97 -23.88
C SER A 151 -36.79 -41.29 -22.52
N ALA A 152 -37.95 -41.35 -21.87
CA ALA A 152 -38.14 -40.85 -20.50
C ALA A 152 -37.07 -41.38 -19.52
N ALA A 153 -36.71 -42.67 -19.63
CA ALA A 153 -35.67 -43.27 -18.80
C ALA A 153 -34.25 -42.72 -19.09
N ALA A 154 -33.97 -42.36 -20.35
CA ALA A 154 -32.71 -41.74 -20.73
C ALA A 154 -32.63 -40.27 -20.26
N VAL A 155 -33.73 -39.53 -20.38
CA VAL A 155 -33.84 -38.14 -19.90
C VAL A 155 -33.72 -38.06 -18.38
N LEU A 156 -34.39 -38.96 -17.64
CA LEU A 156 -34.24 -39.07 -16.18
C LEU A 156 -32.80 -39.41 -15.77
N ARG A 157 -32.14 -40.35 -16.46
CA ARG A 157 -30.73 -40.69 -16.18
C ARG A 157 -29.80 -39.52 -16.45
N PHE A 158 -29.98 -38.82 -17.57
CA PHE A 158 -29.22 -37.61 -17.89
C PHE A 158 -29.43 -36.51 -16.83
N ALA A 159 -30.68 -36.21 -16.50
CA ALA A 159 -31.02 -35.20 -15.50
C ALA A 159 -30.43 -35.53 -14.12
N SER A 160 -30.53 -36.79 -13.66
CA SER A 160 -29.91 -37.24 -12.41
C SER A 160 -28.38 -37.05 -12.42
N SER A 161 -27.69 -37.37 -13.51
CA SER A 161 -26.24 -37.14 -13.61
C SER A 161 -25.88 -35.65 -13.61
N VAL A 162 -26.67 -34.79 -14.26
CA VAL A 162 -26.49 -33.32 -14.21
C VAL A 162 -26.68 -32.81 -12.77
N CYS A 163 -27.73 -33.22 -12.07
CA CYS A 163 -27.95 -32.84 -10.67
C CYS A 163 -26.79 -33.30 -9.75
N THR A 164 -26.30 -34.54 -9.91
CA THR A 164 -25.14 -35.04 -9.16
C THR A 164 -23.88 -34.21 -9.44
N PHE A 165 -23.63 -33.84 -10.71
CA PHE A 165 -22.52 -32.97 -11.07
C PHE A 165 -22.65 -31.57 -10.46
N LEU A 166 -23.85 -30.99 -10.48
CA LEU A 166 -24.09 -29.67 -9.88
C LEU A 166 -23.90 -29.66 -8.36
N ARG A 167 -24.35 -30.71 -7.66
CA ARG A 167 -24.05 -30.92 -6.22
C ARG A 167 -22.55 -31.06 -5.94
N LEU A 168 -21.82 -31.80 -6.78
CA LEU A 168 -20.36 -31.90 -6.69
C LEU A 168 -19.68 -30.53 -6.93
N LYS A 169 -20.11 -29.79 -7.96
CA LYS A 169 -19.63 -28.44 -8.27
C LYS A 169 -19.85 -27.47 -7.09
N GLU A 170 -21.02 -27.49 -6.45
CA GLU A 170 -21.29 -26.68 -5.25
C GLU A 170 -20.40 -27.07 -4.06
N THR A 171 -20.15 -28.38 -3.87
CA THR A 171 -19.28 -28.87 -2.80
C THR A 171 -17.84 -28.41 -3.01
N LEU A 172 -17.33 -28.51 -4.25
CA LEU A 172 -16.02 -28.00 -4.63
C LEU A 172 -15.95 -26.48 -4.51
N TRP A 173 -16.98 -25.74 -4.92
CA TRP A 173 -17.04 -24.28 -4.75
C TRP A 173 -16.91 -23.86 -3.28
N LYS A 174 -17.58 -24.55 -2.35
CA LYS A 174 -17.43 -24.32 -0.91
C LYS A 174 -16.02 -24.64 -0.41
N GLN A 175 -15.40 -25.73 -0.88
CA GLN A 175 -14.01 -26.07 -0.54
C GLN A 175 -13.01 -25.00 -1.04
N PHE A 176 -13.27 -24.39 -2.19
CA PHE A 176 -12.43 -23.33 -2.78
C PHE A 176 -12.85 -21.91 -2.37
N GLU A 177 -13.86 -21.74 -1.52
CA GLU A 177 -14.45 -20.43 -1.20
C GLU A 177 -13.40 -19.47 -0.60
N GLY A 178 -12.54 -19.94 0.30
CA GLY A 178 -11.44 -19.15 0.85
C GLY A 178 -10.43 -18.67 -0.20
N GLN A 179 -10.16 -19.48 -1.23
CA GLN A 179 -9.28 -19.09 -2.35
C GLN A 179 -9.95 -18.07 -3.28
N ILE A 180 -11.27 -18.19 -3.48
CA ILE A 180 -12.08 -17.23 -4.25
C ILE A 180 -12.11 -15.88 -3.52
N GLN A 181 -12.33 -15.87 -2.21
CA GLN A 181 -12.28 -14.67 -1.36
C GLN A 181 -10.88 -14.04 -1.34
N GLN A 182 -9.81 -14.84 -1.20
CA GLN A 182 -8.42 -14.36 -1.27
C GLN A 182 -8.11 -13.70 -2.63
N ARG A 183 -8.55 -14.31 -3.73
CA ARG A 183 -8.41 -13.73 -5.08
C ARG A 183 -9.16 -12.39 -5.19
N ALA A 184 -10.37 -12.30 -4.65
CA ALA A 184 -11.15 -11.06 -4.67
C ALA A 184 -10.46 -9.94 -3.85
N ALA A 185 -9.92 -10.25 -2.67
CA ALA A 185 -9.16 -9.32 -1.84
C ALA A 185 -7.87 -8.85 -2.54
N LEU A 186 -7.12 -9.76 -3.18
CA LEU A 186 -5.95 -9.41 -3.98
C LEU A 186 -6.32 -8.52 -5.18
N GLN A 187 -7.46 -8.76 -5.84
CA GLN A 187 -7.93 -7.95 -6.95
C GLN A 187 -8.33 -6.53 -6.50
N GLN A 188 -8.95 -6.38 -5.33
CA GLN A 188 -9.22 -5.07 -4.71
C GLN A 188 -7.92 -4.34 -4.30
N SER A 189 -6.96 -5.06 -3.71
CA SER A 189 -5.64 -4.52 -3.37
C SER A 189 -4.90 -4.01 -4.61
N LEU A 190 -4.89 -4.78 -5.70
CA LEU A 190 -4.29 -4.38 -6.97
C LEU A 190 -4.98 -3.14 -7.59
N GLN A 191 -6.31 -3.05 -7.50
CA GLN A 191 -7.04 -1.84 -7.93
C GLN A 191 -6.64 -0.62 -7.10
N LYS A 192 -6.52 -0.75 -5.78
CA LYS A 192 -6.09 0.35 -4.90
C LYS A 192 -4.65 0.80 -5.23
N ILE A 193 -3.70 -0.14 -5.31
CA ILE A 193 -2.30 0.16 -5.66
C ILE A 193 -2.22 0.85 -7.04
N SER A 194 -3.06 0.43 -8.00
CA SER A 194 -3.13 1.08 -9.32
C SER A 194 -3.69 2.51 -9.26
N GLN A 195 -4.56 2.84 -8.32
CA GLN A 195 -5.07 4.20 -8.10
C GLN A 195 -4.01 5.06 -7.39
N ASP A 196 -3.38 4.53 -6.35
CA ASP A 196 -2.31 5.21 -5.61
C ASP A 196 -1.13 5.55 -6.55
N ALA A 197 -0.74 4.63 -7.44
CA ALA A 197 0.28 4.87 -8.47
C ALA A 197 -0.11 6.00 -9.45
N GLN A 198 -1.37 6.05 -9.90
CA GLN A 198 -1.86 7.12 -10.78
C GLN A 198 -1.88 8.49 -10.09
N LEU A 199 -2.12 8.55 -8.79
CA LEU A 199 -2.03 9.79 -8.01
C LEU A 199 -0.58 10.26 -7.89
N VAL A 200 0.36 9.36 -7.57
CA VAL A 200 1.80 9.67 -7.50
C VAL A 200 2.34 10.13 -8.85
N ASP A 201 1.93 9.52 -9.97
CA ASP A 201 2.32 9.99 -11.31
C ASP A 201 1.78 11.41 -11.62
N GLN A 202 0.56 11.73 -11.19
CA GLN A 202 0.01 13.09 -11.32
C GLN A 202 0.77 14.10 -10.47
N GLU A 203 1.13 13.77 -9.23
CA GLU A 203 1.95 14.62 -8.38
C GLU A 203 3.36 14.82 -8.95
N LEU A 204 4.00 13.77 -9.48
CA LEU A 204 5.29 13.85 -10.15
C LEU A 204 5.24 14.75 -11.39
N LEU A 205 4.15 14.69 -12.17
CA LEU A 205 3.92 15.61 -13.28
C LEU A 205 3.76 17.06 -12.79
N ARG A 206 3.03 17.27 -11.69
CA ARG A 206 2.88 18.60 -11.06
C ARG A 206 4.22 19.17 -10.60
N PHE A 207 5.01 18.39 -9.87
CA PHE A 207 6.36 18.80 -9.42
C PHE A 207 7.34 19.03 -10.57
N ARG A 208 7.22 18.28 -11.68
CA ARG A 208 8.01 18.55 -12.89
C ARG A 208 7.63 19.88 -13.54
N ALA A 209 6.34 20.20 -13.63
CA ALA A 209 5.86 21.48 -14.14
C ALA A 209 6.26 22.66 -13.22
N GLU A 210 6.08 22.53 -11.91
CA GLU A 210 6.54 23.52 -10.91
C GLU A 210 8.06 23.74 -11.01
N ARG A 211 8.86 22.69 -11.18
CA ARG A 211 10.31 22.82 -11.37
C ARG A 211 10.65 23.53 -12.68
N GLN A 212 9.93 23.25 -13.77
CA GLN A 212 10.15 23.92 -15.06
C GLN A 212 9.85 25.42 -15.00
N THR A 213 8.86 25.86 -14.21
CA THR A 213 8.55 27.29 -14.03
C THR A 213 9.52 27.98 -13.05
N GLN A 214 9.93 27.31 -11.97
CA GLN A 214 10.84 27.88 -10.97
C GLN A 214 12.31 27.95 -11.45
N HIS A 215 12.79 26.98 -12.22
CA HIS A 215 14.19 26.92 -12.66
C HIS A 215 14.69 28.19 -13.38
N PRO A 216 13.99 28.78 -14.38
CA PRO A 216 14.43 30.02 -15.02
C PRO A 216 14.41 31.23 -14.08
N VAL A 217 13.51 31.25 -13.07
CA VAL A 217 13.48 32.32 -12.06
C VAL A 217 14.71 32.24 -11.17
N ALA A 218 15.03 31.05 -10.65
CA ALA A 218 16.24 30.81 -9.86
C ALA A 218 17.53 31.11 -10.66
N GLN A 219 17.56 30.77 -11.96
CA GLN A 219 18.69 31.08 -12.84
C GLN A 219 18.87 32.59 -13.05
N ARG A 220 17.79 33.34 -13.28
CA ARG A 220 17.83 34.82 -13.38
C ARG A 220 18.25 35.47 -12.07
N GLN A 221 17.75 34.99 -10.92
CA GLN A 221 18.17 35.48 -9.60
C GLN A 221 19.66 35.22 -9.35
N LYS A 222 20.17 34.04 -9.73
CA LYS A 222 21.61 33.74 -9.67
C LYS A 222 22.42 34.67 -10.56
N GLN A 223 22.03 34.85 -11.82
CA GLN A 223 22.70 35.79 -12.74
C GLN A 223 22.74 37.20 -12.16
N ARG A 224 21.60 37.70 -11.64
CA ARG A 224 21.55 39.05 -11.06
C ARG A 224 22.38 39.19 -9.77
N ARG A 225 22.49 38.13 -8.96
CA ARG A 225 23.41 38.11 -7.81
C ARG A 225 24.86 38.16 -8.27
N ASP A 226 25.22 37.33 -9.24
CA ASP A 226 26.60 37.23 -9.75
C ASP A 226 27.03 38.56 -10.43
N GLU A 227 26.11 39.25 -11.12
CA GLU A 227 26.26 40.65 -11.60
C GLU A 227 26.53 41.62 -10.44
N LEU A 228 25.66 41.65 -9.42
CA LEU A 228 25.79 42.57 -8.28
C LEU A 228 27.06 42.31 -7.46
N GLU A 229 27.49 41.06 -7.32
CA GLU A 229 28.79 40.72 -6.72
C GLU A 229 29.96 41.28 -7.55
N SER A 230 29.87 41.26 -8.88
CA SER A 230 30.89 41.85 -9.75
C SER A 230 30.93 43.37 -9.65
N GLU A 231 29.77 44.04 -9.62
CA GLU A 231 29.65 45.48 -9.39
C GLU A 231 30.23 45.86 -8.01
N LEU A 232 29.93 45.10 -6.96
CA LEU A 232 30.41 45.38 -5.60
C LEU A 232 31.93 45.22 -5.50
N ARG A 233 32.52 44.20 -6.13
CA ARG A 233 33.98 44.04 -6.24
C ARG A 233 34.62 45.21 -6.99
N GLN A 234 34.02 45.66 -8.09
CA GLN A 234 34.50 46.83 -8.84
C GLN A 234 34.43 48.10 -7.98
N ARG A 235 33.30 48.37 -7.31
CA ARG A 235 33.16 49.53 -6.41
C ARG A 235 34.14 49.50 -5.23
N HIS A 236 34.49 48.32 -4.73
CA HIS A 236 35.49 48.19 -3.69
C HIS A 236 36.91 48.49 -4.21
N SER A 237 37.22 48.09 -5.44
CA SER A 237 38.46 48.48 -6.13
C SER A 237 38.52 49.99 -6.40
N ASP A 238 37.43 50.59 -6.88
CA ASP A 238 37.32 52.03 -7.10
C ASP A 238 37.55 52.81 -5.79
N LEU A 239 36.96 52.34 -4.68
CA LEU A 239 37.12 52.94 -3.36
C LEU A 239 38.57 52.87 -2.87
N GLY A 240 39.25 51.74 -3.08
CA GLY A 240 40.68 51.58 -2.76
C GLY A 240 41.54 52.63 -3.48
N ALA A 241 41.38 52.73 -4.81
CA ALA A 241 42.09 53.73 -5.61
C ALA A 241 41.75 55.18 -5.20
N LEU A 242 40.51 55.45 -4.79
CA LEU A 242 40.11 56.78 -4.29
C LEU A 242 40.74 57.10 -2.93
N MET A 243 40.90 56.10 -2.06
CA MET A 243 41.58 56.24 -0.76
C MET A 243 43.08 56.49 -0.93
N GLU A 244 43.73 55.82 -1.89
CA GLU A 244 45.12 56.08 -2.27
C GLU A 244 45.30 57.53 -2.75
N GLN A 245 44.48 57.98 -3.71
CA GLN A 245 44.49 59.38 -4.17
C GLN A 245 44.19 60.39 -3.06
N PHE A 246 43.34 60.05 -2.10
CA PHE A 246 43.07 60.90 -0.94
C PHE A 246 44.31 61.02 -0.04
N ALA A 247 44.99 59.91 0.25
CA ALA A 247 46.22 59.89 1.04
C ALA A 247 47.35 60.68 0.36
N GLU A 248 47.52 60.53 -0.96
CA GLU A 248 48.45 61.34 -1.77
C GLU A 248 48.15 62.84 -1.65
N ARG A 249 46.88 63.24 -1.84
CA ARG A 249 46.47 64.64 -1.72
C ARG A 249 46.63 65.18 -0.30
N GLN A 250 46.40 64.36 0.71
CA GLN A 250 46.61 64.74 2.11
C GLN A 250 48.10 64.95 2.43
N ALA A 251 48.99 64.12 1.88
CA ALA A 251 50.44 64.30 1.98
C ALA A 251 50.91 65.59 1.26
N ILE A 252 50.39 65.86 0.06
CA ILE A 252 50.66 67.12 -0.67
C ILE A 252 50.14 68.33 0.13
N HIS A 253 48.93 68.23 0.71
CA HIS A 253 48.36 69.30 1.51
C HIS A 253 49.22 69.62 2.75
N GLY A 254 49.63 68.60 3.52
CA GLY A 254 50.50 68.80 4.68
C GLY A 254 51.87 69.38 4.32
N ARG A 255 52.42 69.04 3.14
CA ARG A 255 53.62 69.70 2.61
C ARG A 255 53.38 71.19 2.30
N LEU A 256 52.27 71.52 1.64
CA LEU A 256 51.92 72.91 1.31
C LEU A 256 51.61 73.74 2.58
N GLU A 257 51.07 73.13 3.64
CA GLU A 257 50.89 73.80 4.93
C GLU A 257 52.22 74.18 5.60
N LEU A 258 53.24 73.32 5.49
CA LEU A 258 54.60 73.64 5.95
C LEU A 258 55.22 74.77 5.11
N GLU A 259 55.17 74.68 3.78
CA GLU A 259 55.67 75.72 2.87
C GLU A 259 54.97 77.08 3.09
N LEU A 260 53.66 77.07 3.41
CA LEU A 260 52.91 78.28 3.79
C LEU A 260 53.37 78.83 5.15
N GLY A 261 53.66 77.95 6.12
CA GLY A 261 54.21 78.33 7.43
C GLY A 261 55.53 79.09 7.31
N ASP A 262 56.45 78.58 6.48
CA ASP A 262 57.74 79.22 6.21
C ASP A 262 57.56 80.61 5.56
N LEU A 263 56.70 80.73 4.54
CA LEU A 263 56.37 82.00 3.89
C LEU A 263 55.71 83.02 4.83
N VAL A 264 54.90 82.58 5.79
CA VAL A 264 54.28 83.47 6.79
C VAL A 264 55.34 84.03 7.76
N LEU A 265 56.33 83.22 8.14
CA LEU A 265 57.47 83.68 8.96
C LEU A 265 58.33 84.69 8.18
N GLU A 266 58.63 84.42 6.91
CA GLU A 266 59.37 85.35 6.03
C GLU A 266 58.63 86.70 5.87
N LEU A 267 57.32 86.66 5.64
CA LEU A 267 56.48 87.86 5.52
C LEU A 267 56.40 88.65 6.85
N MET A 268 56.45 87.97 7.99
CA MET A 268 56.53 88.62 9.30
C MET A 268 57.83 89.41 9.46
N ASN A 269 58.97 88.83 9.07
CA ASN A 269 60.27 89.51 9.10
C ASN A 269 60.27 90.77 8.21
N LEU A 270 59.81 90.65 6.95
CA LEU A 270 59.72 91.77 6.00
C LEU A 270 58.78 92.90 6.47
N LYS A 271 57.74 92.58 7.24
CA LYS A 271 56.87 93.60 7.84
C LYS A 271 57.56 94.40 8.94
N GLN A 272 58.41 93.75 9.73
CA GLN A 272 59.17 94.40 10.79
C GLN A 272 60.17 95.41 10.17
N GLU A 273 60.90 95.01 9.14
CA GLU A 273 61.75 95.91 8.33
C GLU A 273 60.97 97.11 7.75
N ARG A 274 59.72 96.89 7.28
CA ARG A 274 58.85 97.94 6.74
C ARG A 274 58.33 98.92 7.79
N GLU A 275 58.32 98.55 9.06
CA GLU A 275 57.94 99.44 10.17
C GLU A 275 59.15 100.25 10.66
N GLU A 276 60.34 99.64 10.74
CA GLU A 276 61.61 100.32 11.01
C GLU A 276 61.93 101.43 9.98
N LEU A 277 61.55 101.23 8.71
CA LEU A 277 61.65 102.24 7.66
C LEU A 277 60.55 103.32 7.70
N HIS A 278 59.43 103.08 8.39
CA HIS A 278 58.29 104.00 8.42
C HIS A 278 58.53 105.18 9.38
N ASP A 279 59.27 104.96 10.46
CA ASP A 279 59.55 105.97 11.50
C ASP A 279 60.54 107.07 11.05
N GLN A 280 61.08 107.00 9.83
CA GLN A 280 62.09 107.95 9.31
C GLN A 280 61.55 109.15 8.54
N VAL A 281 60.22 109.41 8.51
CA VAL A 281 59.64 110.52 7.71
C VAL A 281 58.71 111.41 8.53
N VAL A 282 59.14 112.66 8.78
CA VAL A 282 58.36 113.69 9.50
C VAL A 282 58.39 115.01 8.75
N HIS A 283 57.22 115.62 8.47
CA HIS A 283 56.82 116.96 8.95
C HIS A 283 55.55 117.50 8.25
N SER A 284 54.74 118.24 9.01
CA SER A 284 53.58 119.01 8.51
C SER A 284 54.03 120.23 7.70
N PRO A 285 53.09 120.97 7.09
CA PRO A 285 53.00 122.36 7.52
C PRO A 285 51.56 122.86 7.69
N GLU A 286 51.18 123.15 8.93
CA GLU A 286 49.86 123.68 9.34
C GLU A 286 49.61 125.16 8.94
N LYS A 287 50.56 125.82 8.28
CA LYS A 287 50.58 127.29 8.06
C LYS A 287 49.80 127.77 6.82
N LEU A 288 48.64 127.15 6.57
CA LEU A 288 47.65 127.56 5.56
C LEU A 288 46.22 127.63 6.15
N MET A 289 46.11 127.54 7.48
CA MET A 289 44.83 127.36 8.19
C MET A 289 44.15 128.66 8.64
N GLU A 290 44.90 129.71 8.99
CA GLU A 290 44.35 130.87 9.71
C GLU A 290 43.57 131.84 8.80
N ARG A 291 44.10 132.20 7.63
CA ARG A 291 43.42 133.13 6.70
C ARG A 291 42.20 132.54 5.99
N ARG A 292 41.98 131.23 6.15
CA ARG A 292 40.78 130.49 5.73
C ARG A 292 39.69 130.51 6.81
N GLY A 293 40.00 130.91 8.06
CA GLY A 293 39.11 130.82 9.20
C GLY A 293 37.95 131.82 9.20
N GLU A 294 38.16 133.03 8.68
CA GLU A 294 37.24 134.15 8.86
C GLU A 294 36.09 134.14 7.84
N LEU A 295 36.38 133.94 6.55
CA LEU A 295 35.34 133.73 5.52
C LEU A 295 34.56 132.42 5.72
N ARG A 296 35.15 131.44 6.43
CA ARG A 296 34.48 130.19 6.81
C ARG A 296 33.34 130.40 7.79
N LEU A 297 33.28 131.47 8.57
CA LEU A 297 32.27 131.59 9.65
C LEU A 297 30.85 131.84 9.13
N GLN A 298 30.70 132.53 7.99
CA GLN A 298 29.40 132.75 7.36
C GLN A 298 29.00 131.60 6.44
N GLN A 299 29.97 130.98 5.74
CA GLN A 299 29.71 129.75 4.98
C GLN A 299 29.35 128.58 5.92
N LYS A 300 30.00 128.48 7.09
CA LYS A 300 29.74 127.45 8.13
C LYS A 300 28.28 127.33 8.51
N HIS A 301 27.48 128.39 8.54
CA HIS A 301 26.12 128.27 9.07
C HIS A 301 25.18 127.55 8.08
N LEU A 302 25.32 127.83 6.79
CA LEU A 302 24.60 127.14 5.72
C LEU A 302 25.22 125.77 5.39
N ASP A 303 26.55 125.68 5.37
CA ASP A 303 27.28 124.41 5.26
C ASP A 303 26.99 123.48 6.45
N GLN A 304 26.71 123.98 7.66
CA GLN A 304 26.31 123.14 8.81
C GLN A 304 24.93 122.52 8.60
N GLN A 305 23.96 123.25 8.05
CA GLN A 305 22.64 122.71 7.76
C GLN A 305 22.68 121.70 6.60
N LEU A 306 23.46 122.00 5.55
CA LEU A 306 23.72 121.05 4.47
C LEU A 306 24.51 119.82 4.96
N GLN A 307 25.58 119.98 5.76
CA GLN A 307 26.32 118.87 6.35
C GLN A 307 25.47 118.06 7.34
N GLN A 308 24.53 118.66 8.07
CA GLN A 308 23.60 117.90 8.90
C GLN A 308 22.67 117.04 8.05
N LEU A 309 22.12 117.57 6.95
CA LEU A 309 21.29 116.79 6.02
C LEU A 309 22.09 115.77 5.21
N GLU A 310 23.31 116.08 4.77
CA GLU A 310 24.20 115.15 4.06
C GLU A 310 24.77 114.07 4.99
N SER A 311 25.08 114.38 6.25
CA SER A 311 25.47 113.36 7.24
C SER A 311 24.29 112.48 7.65
N LEU A 312 23.07 113.03 7.70
CA LEU A 312 21.85 112.23 7.87
C LEU A 312 21.59 111.34 6.65
N ALA A 313 21.67 111.88 5.43
CA ALA A 313 21.48 111.12 4.20
C ALA A 313 22.55 110.04 4.00
N THR A 314 23.83 110.35 4.22
CA THR A 314 24.93 109.37 4.12
C THR A 314 24.90 108.36 5.26
N SER A 315 24.43 108.70 6.47
CA SER A 315 24.22 107.71 7.54
C SER A 315 23.02 106.81 7.24
N GLN A 316 21.90 107.34 6.74
CA GLN A 316 20.77 106.56 6.24
C GLN A 316 21.17 105.65 5.07
N GLN A 317 21.98 106.13 4.13
CA GLN A 317 22.45 105.32 3.00
C GLN A 317 23.48 104.25 3.43
N LYS A 318 24.35 104.54 4.40
CA LYS A 318 25.20 103.53 5.07
C LYS A 318 24.35 102.49 5.79
N LEU A 319 23.28 102.90 6.47
CA LEU A 319 22.34 102.02 7.16
C LEU A 319 21.56 101.14 6.18
N LEU A 320 21.05 101.68 5.07
CA LEU A 320 20.41 100.93 3.99
C LEU A 320 21.38 99.93 3.34
N LEU A 321 22.64 100.31 3.11
CA LEU A 321 23.67 99.37 2.63
C LEU A 321 24.01 98.29 3.67
N ALA A 322 23.98 98.62 4.97
CA ALA A 322 24.15 97.65 6.05
C ALA A 322 22.96 96.67 6.10
N PHE A 323 21.72 97.15 6.00
CA PHE A 323 20.52 96.31 5.89
C PHE A 323 20.52 95.45 4.63
N ALA A 324 20.92 95.98 3.47
CA ALA A 324 21.05 95.19 2.25
C ALA A 324 22.12 94.09 2.37
N LYS A 325 23.24 94.37 3.05
CA LYS A 325 24.26 93.36 3.39
C LYS A 325 23.74 92.33 4.40
N ALA A 326 23.00 92.76 5.41
CA ALA A 326 22.38 91.88 6.42
C ALA A 326 21.33 90.96 5.79
N LEU A 327 20.45 91.48 4.94
CA LEU A 327 19.46 90.69 4.19
C LEU A 327 20.13 89.70 3.23
N LYS A 328 21.21 90.08 2.54
CA LYS A 328 22.01 89.13 1.73
C LYS A 328 22.64 88.03 2.59
N LYS A 329 23.13 88.34 3.79
CA LYS A 329 23.64 87.34 4.74
C LYS A 329 22.51 86.43 5.27
N ALA A 330 21.34 86.98 5.60
CA ALA A 330 20.18 86.22 6.08
C ALA A 330 19.62 85.28 5.01
N LYS A 331 19.53 85.72 3.74
CA LYS A 331 19.16 84.85 2.62
C LYS A 331 20.14 83.69 2.44
N LYS A 332 21.46 83.96 2.43
CA LYS A 332 22.49 82.91 2.39
C LYS A 332 22.40 81.95 3.59
N ALA A 333 22.12 82.45 4.78
CA ALA A 333 21.91 81.61 5.96
C ALA A 333 20.69 80.69 5.81
N MET A 334 19.56 81.20 5.28
CA MET A 334 18.39 80.36 4.95
C MET A 334 18.67 79.34 3.85
N GLU A 335 19.41 79.71 2.80
CA GLU A 335 19.84 78.77 1.75
C GLU A 335 20.70 77.63 2.32
N ILE A 336 21.64 77.94 3.21
CA ILE A 336 22.46 76.95 3.91
C ILE A 336 21.60 76.06 4.83
N LEU A 337 20.68 76.64 5.60
CA LEU A 337 19.79 75.88 6.50
C LEU A 337 18.85 74.95 5.73
N ASN A 338 18.27 75.41 4.62
CA ASN A 338 17.45 74.57 3.74
C ASN A 338 18.29 73.46 3.10
N SER A 339 19.49 73.79 2.57
CA SER A 339 20.40 72.77 2.04
C SER A 339 20.83 71.74 3.10
N HIS A 340 20.96 72.12 4.38
CA HIS A 340 21.26 71.20 5.47
C HIS A 340 20.03 70.33 5.83
N ARG A 341 18.84 70.93 5.89
CA ARG A 341 17.58 70.21 6.08
C ARG A 341 17.40 69.12 5.01
N ASP A 342 17.55 69.49 3.75
CA ASP A 342 17.16 68.63 2.64
C ASP A 342 18.24 67.59 2.29
N LYS A 343 19.54 67.94 2.40
CA LYS A 343 20.63 67.02 2.06
C LYS A 343 21.17 66.19 3.22
N ILE A 344 20.93 66.59 4.47
CA ILE A 344 21.46 65.90 5.66
C ILE A 344 20.32 65.39 6.54
N LEU A 345 19.42 66.26 7.01
CA LEU A 345 18.39 65.84 7.97
C LEU A 345 17.34 64.91 7.34
N ALA A 346 16.85 65.19 6.13
CA ALA A 346 15.85 64.35 5.48
C ALA A 346 16.35 62.90 5.18
N PRO A 347 17.57 62.69 4.63
CA PRO A 347 18.14 61.35 4.52
C PRO A 347 18.32 60.62 5.85
N HIS A 348 18.74 61.32 6.93
CA HIS A 348 18.84 60.70 8.26
C HIS A 348 17.47 60.29 8.83
N LEU A 349 16.41 61.06 8.58
CA LEU A 349 15.04 60.68 8.95
C LEU A 349 14.56 59.46 8.17
N GLY A 350 14.80 59.43 6.85
CA GLY A 350 14.49 58.28 5.98
C GLY A 350 15.22 57.00 6.42
N PHE A 351 16.53 57.10 6.68
CA PHE A 351 17.33 55.99 7.21
C PHE A 351 16.80 55.50 8.57
N ARG A 352 16.30 56.41 9.42
CA ARG A 352 15.72 56.04 10.73
C ARG A 352 14.37 55.32 10.59
N SER A 353 13.52 55.68 9.62
CA SER A 353 12.33 54.89 9.29
C SER A 353 12.69 53.51 8.74
N ASP A 354 13.68 53.43 7.84
CA ASP A 354 14.14 52.16 7.26
C ASP A 354 14.74 51.23 8.31
N MET A 355 15.51 51.77 9.26
CA MET A 355 16.02 51.04 10.42
C MET A 355 14.86 50.41 11.23
N ARG A 356 13.81 51.17 11.53
CA ARG A 356 12.63 50.67 12.25
C ARG A 356 11.86 49.60 11.46
N MET A 357 11.76 49.73 10.14
CA MET A 357 11.14 48.71 9.29
C MET A 357 11.97 47.42 9.26
N ARG A 358 13.30 47.53 9.12
CA ARG A 358 14.21 46.39 9.20
C ARG A 358 14.16 45.73 10.57
N GLU A 359 14.09 46.49 11.65
CA GLU A 359 13.97 45.94 13.01
C GLU A 359 12.69 45.13 13.19
N LYS A 360 11.54 45.60 12.66
CA LYS A 360 10.30 44.81 12.63
C LYS A 360 10.46 43.51 11.84
N LEU A 361 10.99 43.58 10.62
CA LEU A 361 11.25 42.40 9.78
C LEU A 361 12.20 41.40 10.47
N PHE A 362 13.22 41.86 11.20
CA PHE A 362 14.11 40.98 11.95
C PHE A 362 13.40 40.30 13.14
N ARG A 363 12.43 40.95 13.79
CA ARG A 363 11.59 40.32 14.82
C ARG A 363 10.66 39.27 14.21
N GLU A 364 9.97 39.61 13.13
CA GLU A 364 9.08 38.69 12.38
C GLU A 364 9.84 37.45 11.88
N ILE A 365 11.04 37.63 11.32
CA ILE A 365 11.93 36.52 10.90
C ILE A 365 12.41 35.71 12.11
N GLY A 366 12.66 36.36 13.26
CA GLY A 366 13.00 35.68 14.52
C GLY A 366 11.86 34.78 15.02
N GLU A 367 10.64 35.31 15.05
CA GLU A 367 9.42 34.57 15.43
C GLU A 367 9.15 33.40 14.48
N GLN A 368 9.26 33.61 13.16
CA GLN A 368 9.14 32.54 12.16
C GLN A 368 10.21 31.46 12.34
N LYS A 369 11.47 31.85 12.64
CA LYS A 369 12.56 30.90 12.91
C LYS A 369 12.28 30.08 14.17
N GLU A 370 11.74 30.67 15.23
CA GLU A 370 11.34 29.94 16.42
C GLU A 370 10.18 28.97 16.14
N GLN A 371 9.14 29.41 15.42
CA GLN A 371 8.00 28.56 15.04
C GLN A 371 8.47 27.34 14.23
N LEU A 372 9.32 27.56 13.20
CA LEU A 372 9.92 26.49 12.42
C LEU A 372 10.81 25.57 13.27
N SER A 373 11.57 26.12 14.23
CA SER A 373 12.40 25.31 15.13
C SER A 373 11.57 24.41 16.06
N ARG A 374 10.40 24.87 16.51
CA ARG A 374 9.47 24.06 17.32
C ARG A 374 8.83 22.96 16.46
N ALA A 375 8.33 23.29 15.27
CA ALA A 375 7.78 22.32 14.34
C ALA A 375 8.79 21.23 13.93
N VAL A 376 10.08 21.59 13.74
CA VAL A 376 11.14 20.60 13.47
C VAL A 376 11.38 19.67 14.66
N GLN A 377 11.30 20.17 15.90
CA GLN A 377 11.43 19.34 17.10
C GLN A 377 10.22 18.40 17.28
N GLU A 378 9.01 18.89 17.04
CA GLU A 378 7.79 18.07 17.06
C GLU A 378 7.85 16.94 16.03
N LEU A 379 8.22 17.24 14.78
CA LEU A 379 8.42 16.24 13.72
C LEU A 379 9.55 15.24 14.02
N GLN A 380 10.59 15.65 14.76
CA GLN A 380 11.63 14.72 15.22
C GLN A 380 11.08 13.74 16.27
N VAL A 381 10.30 14.23 17.24
CA VAL A 381 9.65 13.38 18.25
C VAL A 381 8.64 12.42 17.61
N GLU A 382 7.84 12.88 16.64
CA GLU A 382 6.93 12.02 15.88
C GLU A 382 7.68 10.96 15.07
N ARG A 383 8.79 11.32 14.41
CA ARG A 383 9.64 10.38 13.68
C ARG A 383 10.23 9.31 14.61
N GLU A 384 10.71 9.68 15.80
CA GLU A 384 11.20 8.70 16.78
C GLU A 384 10.08 7.78 17.27
N LYS A 385 8.89 8.32 17.52
CA LYS A 385 7.72 7.54 17.93
C LYS A 385 7.29 6.54 16.85
N LEU A 386 7.27 6.95 15.59
CA LEU A 386 6.99 6.07 14.45
C LEU A 386 8.09 5.01 14.25
N SER A 387 9.36 5.36 14.44
CA SER A 387 10.48 4.39 14.41
C SER A 387 10.27 3.30 15.45
N ARG A 388 10.02 3.66 16.72
CA ARG A 388 9.76 2.68 17.79
C ARG A 388 8.53 1.81 17.52
N GLN A 389 7.52 2.33 16.83
CA GLN A 389 6.34 1.55 16.41
C GLN A 389 6.65 0.57 15.26
N LEU A 390 7.57 0.91 14.36
CA LEU A 390 8.06 0.00 13.33
C LEU A 390 8.91 -1.11 13.97
N ASP A 391 9.87 -0.76 14.82
CA ASP A 391 10.75 -1.72 15.52
C ASP A 391 9.92 -2.75 16.32
N GLU A 392 8.87 -2.30 17.01
CA GLU A 392 7.92 -3.15 17.75
C GLU A 392 7.09 -4.05 16.82
N GLN A 393 6.67 -3.57 15.64
CA GLN A 393 5.98 -4.41 14.65
C GLN A 393 6.90 -5.42 13.98
N GLU A 394 8.17 -5.09 13.77
CA GLU A 394 9.16 -6.02 13.23
C GLU A 394 9.45 -7.14 14.23
N ARG A 395 9.68 -6.81 15.51
CA ARG A 395 9.82 -7.83 16.57
C ARG A 395 8.62 -8.77 16.67
N ARG A 396 7.39 -8.26 16.63
CA ARG A 396 6.18 -9.11 16.66
C ARG A 396 6.10 -10.04 15.46
N LYS A 397 6.48 -9.58 14.26
CA LYS A 397 6.54 -10.43 13.06
C LYS A 397 7.63 -11.50 13.17
N GLU A 398 8.79 -11.17 13.75
CA GLU A 398 9.86 -12.15 14.01
C GLU A 398 9.42 -13.21 15.04
N GLU A 399 8.72 -12.80 16.10
CA GLU A 399 8.14 -13.69 17.11
C GLU A 399 7.07 -14.61 16.50
N GLU A 400 6.10 -14.06 15.75
CA GLU A 400 5.10 -14.83 14.98
C GLU A 400 5.74 -15.79 13.97
N GLU A 401 6.77 -15.36 13.23
CA GLU A 401 7.48 -16.22 12.28
C GLU A 401 8.24 -17.34 13.01
N MET A 402 8.84 -17.06 14.16
CA MET A 402 9.53 -18.06 14.97
C MET A 402 8.56 -19.12 15.50
N GLU A 403 7.38 -18.71 15.98
CA GLU A 403 6.31 -19.63 16.38
C GLU A 403 5.80 -20.48 15.21
N LEU A 404 5.55 -19.87 14.04
CA LEU A 404 5.12 -20.58 12.84
C LEU A 404 6.18 -21.59 12.36
N ARG A 405 7.47 -21.24 12.38
CA ARG A 405 8.59 -22.15 12.08
C ARG A 405 8.67 -23.29 13.09
N GLY A 406 8.44 -23.02 14.38
CA GLY A 406 8.37 -24.03 15.44
C GLY A 406 7.22 -25.02 15.24
N ASN A 407 6.01 -24.50 14.99
CA ASN A 407 4.81 -25.29 14.73
C ASN A 407 4.93 -26.15 13.46
N LEU A 408 5.52 -25.60 12.39
CA LEU A 408 5.78 -26.32 11.14
C LEU A 408 6.82 -27.44 11.36
N SER A 409 7.83 -27.21 12.20
CA SER A 409 8.81 -28.23 12.57
C SER A 409 8.20 -29.36 13.40
N ARG A 410 7.36 -29.05 14.39
CA ARG A 410 6.58 -30.05 15.15
C ARG A 410 5.69 -30.89 14.24
N ARG A 411 4.89 -30.25 13.37
CA ARG A 411 4.04 -30.96 12.39
C ARG A 411 4.83 -31.85 11.44
N LYS A 412 6.01 -31.41 10.97
CA LYS A 412 6.91 -32.26 10.17
C LYS A 412 7.33 -33.50 10.94
N GLN A 413 7.76 -33.34 12.19
CA GLN A 413 8.15 -34.47 13.04
C GLN A 413 6.99 -35.43 13.28
N GLU A 414 5.80 -34.94 13.63
CA GLU A 414 4.58 -35.76 13.73
C GLU A 414 4.26 -36.52 12.44
N THR A 415 4.44 -35.91 11.26
CA THR A 415 4.22 -36.61 9.99
C THR A 415 5.27 -37.67 9.69
N GLU A 416 6.54 -37.45 10.05
CA GLU A 416 7.59 -38.46 9.91
C GLU A 416 7.40 -39.62 10.89
N ASP A 417 6.99 -39.34 12.13
CA ASP A 417 6.72 -40.40 13.11
C ASP A 417 5.45 -41.19 12.75
N ARG A 418 4.42 -40.55 12.18
CA ARG A 418 3.27 -41.25 11.56
C ARG A 418 3.69 -42.11 10.35
N LYS A 419 4.59 -41.63 9.49
CA LYS A 419 5.13 -42.46 8.38
C LYS A 419 5.86 -43.69 8.90
N LYS A 420 6.74 -43.54 9.89
CA LYS A 420 7.43 -44.68 10.54
C LYS A 420 6.44 -45.68 11.13
N ALA A 421 5.43 -45.20 11.86
CA ALA A 421 4.39 -46.06 12.41
C ALA A 421 3.63 -46.82 11.32
N LEU A 422 3.31 -46.17 10.19
CA LEU A 422 2.61 -46.78 9.06
C LEU A 422 3.49 -47.80 8.31
N VAL A 423 4.79 -47.55 8.16
CA VAL A 423 5.75 -48.54 7.63
C VAL A 423 5.84 -49.74 8.56
N ASN A 424 6.00 -49.54 9.88
CA ASN A 424 6.00 -50.64 10.86
C ASN A 424 4.70 -51.45 10.82
N GLN A 425 3.54 -50.79 10.66
CA GLN A 425 2.25 -51.46 10.52
C GLN A 425 2.15 -52.26 9.21
N GLN A 426 2.70 -51.74 8.11
CA GLN A 426 2.77 -52.43 6.84
C GLN A 426 3.69 -53.66 6.94
N GLU A 427 4.87 -53.53 7.56
CA GLU A 427 5.78 -54.66 7.84
C GLU A 427 5.10 -55.75 8.69
N MET A 428 4.44 -55.37 9.80
CA MET A 428 3.65 -56.31 10.62
C MET A 428 2.55 -57.01 9.82
N THR A 429 1.86 -56.29 8.94
CA THR A 429 0.82 -56.87 8.06
C THR A 429 1.44 -57.88 7.08
N THR A 430 2.61 -57.59 6.49
CA THR A 430 3.31 -58.57 5.64
C THR A 430 3.87 -59.76 6.43
N ALA A 431 4.20 -59.59 7.71
CA ALA A 431 4.60 -60.69 8.58
C ALA A 431 3.42 -61.62 8.88
N PHE A 432 2.25 -61.07 9.22
CA PHE A 432 1.02 -61.85 9.41
C PHE A 432 0.55 -62.56 8.14
N LEU A 433 0.67 -61.94 6.96
CA LEU A 433 0.35 -62.61 5.69
C LEU A 433 1.27 -63.83 5.45
N ARG A 434 2.58 -63.71 5.68
CA ARG A 434 3.51 -64.85 5.59
C ARG A 434 3.24 -65.95 6.62
N GLU A 435 2.73 -65.58 7.80
CA GLU A 435 2.34 -66.55 8.83
C GLU A 435 1.04 -67.27 8.46
N ALA A 436 0.07 -66.56 7.85
CA ALA A 436 -1.13 -67.15 7.28
C ALA A 436 -0.80 -68.11 6.12
N GLU A 437 0.06 -67.72 5.17
CA GLU A 437 0.55 -68.59 4.08
C GLU A 437 1.15 -69.90 4.64
N ARG A 438 2.00 -69.83 5.66
CA ARG A 438 2.56 -71.02 6.34
C ARG A 438 1.52 -71.88 7.06
N LEU A 439 0.45 -71.28 7.57
CA LEU A 439 -0.65 -72.03 8.18
C LEU A 439 -1.51 -72.71 7.12
N GLU A 440 -1.74 -72.07 5.97
CA GLU A 440 -2.40 -72.68 4.81
C GLU A 440 -1.59 -73.85 4.25
N GLU A 441 -0.26 -73.72 4.10
CA GLU A 441 0.64 -74.82 3.72
C GLU A 441 0.53 -76.01 4.69
N ARG A 442 0.64 -75.76 6.00
CA ARG A 442 0.49 -76.81 7.03
C ARG A 442 -0.88 -77.48 7.01
N LEU A 443 -1.94 -76.71 6.73
CA LEU A 443 -3.31 -77.23 6.65
C LEU A 443 -3.55 -78.01 5.36
N ALA A 444 -2.89 -77.65 4.25
CA ALA A 444 -2.84 -78.44 3.03
C ALA A 444 -2.11 -79.77 3.25
N GLU A 445 -0.91 -79.75 3.85
CA GLU A 445 -0.18 -80.97 4.25
C GLU A 445 -1.02 -81.87 5.16
N GLN A 446 -1.74 -81.29 6.15
CA GLN A 446 -2.58 -82.08 7.05
C GLN A 446 -3.75 -82.72 6.31
N LYS A 447 -4.41 -81.99 5.38
CA LYS A 447 -5.47 -82.53 4.53
C LYS A 447 -4.96 -83.66 3.63
N GLU A 448 -3.77 -83.52 3.06
CA GLU A 448 -3.16 -84.56 2.22
C GLU A 448 -2.80 -85.81 3.03
N ARG A 449 -2.18 -85.65 4.21
CA ARG A 449 -1.94 -86.77 5.14
C ARG A 449 -3.24 -87.44 5.58
N HIS A 450 -4.29 -86.66 5.86
CA HIS A 450 -5.59 -87.21 6.25
C HIS A 450 -6.25 -87.97 5.09
N LYS A 451 -6.16 -87.45 3.86
CA LYS A 451 -6.62 -88.14 2.65
C LYS A 451 -5.90 -89.49 2.46
N LEU A 452 -4.57 -89.51 2.53
CA LEU A 452 -3.79 -90.75 2.45
C LEU A 452 -4.17 -91.76 3.55
N LEU A 453 -4.50 -91.29 4.75
CA LEU A 453 -4.91 -92.14 5.86
C LEU A 453 -6.34 -92.69 5.67
N VAL A 454 -7.26 -91.93 5.06
CA VAL A 454 -8.57 -92.41 4.64
C VAL A 454 -8.43 -93.46 3.53
N GLU A 455 -7.62 -93.21 2.50
CA GLU A 455 -7.34 -94.17 1.42
C GLU A 455 -6.77 -95.49 1.99
N ALA A 456 -5.86 -95.43 2.96
CA ALA A 456 -5.32 -96.63 3.63
C ALA A 456 -6.37 -97.37 4.49
N VAL A 457 -7.30 -96.66 5.13
CA VAL A 457 -8.43 -97.27 5.88
C VAL A 457 -9.43 -97.92 4.92
N GLU A 458 -9.72 -97.29 3.78
CA GLU A 458 -10.55 -97.87 2.72
C GLU A 458 -9.90 -99.15 2.16
N GLU A 459 -8.59 -99.17 1.91
CA GLU A 459 -7.87 -100.39 1.51
C GLU A 459 -7.98 -101.52 2.55
N GLU A 460 -7.83 -101.24 3.85
CA GLU A 460 -7.98 -102.25 4.90
C GLU A 460 -9.44 -102.74 5.01
N ILE A 461 -10.43 -101.86 4.86
CA ILE A 461 -11.85 -102.25 4.76
C ILE A 461 -12.05 -103.17 3.54
N GLN A 462 -11.45 -102.85 2.38
CA GLN A 462 -11.48 -103.69 1.18
C GLN A 462 -10.87 -105.09 1.45
N LYS A 463 -9.73 -105.16 2.16
CA LYS A 463 -9.07 -106.41 2.55
C LYS A 463 -9.94 -107.23 3.50
N VAL A 464 -10.48 -106.62 4.56
CA VAL A 464 -11.39 -107.27 5.51
C VAL A 464 -12.66 -107.76 4.79
N TYR A 465 -13.22 -106.97 3.88
CA TYR A 465 -14.40 -107.35 3.10
C TYR A 465 -14.12 -108.54 2.16
N SER A 466 -12.97 -108.55 1.48
CA SER A 466 -12.57 -109.69 0.63
C SER A 466 -12.26 -110.96 1.44
N ALA A 467 -11.64 -110.83 2.62
CA ALA A 467 -11.46 -111.93 3.56
C ALA A 467 -12.80 -112.46 4.09
N PHE A 468 -13.75 -111.57 4.41
CA PHE A 468 -15.10 -111.95 4.83
C PHE A 468 -15.87 -112.66 3.71
N LEU A 469 -15.82 -112.17 2.46
CA LEU A 469 -16.40 -112.87 1.31
C LEU A 469 -15.75 -114.25 1.10
N THR A 470 -14.45 -114.38 1.34
CA THR A 470 -13.73 -115.67 1.28
C THR A 470 -14.20 -116.61 2.40
N TYR A 471 -14.40 -116.11 3.62
CA TYR A 471 -14.97 -116.89 4.72
C TYR A 471 -16.42 -117.32 4.44
N VAL A 472 -17.26 -116.42 3.89
CA VAL A 472 -18.64 -116.74 3.50
C VAL A 472 -18.67 -117.80 2.39
N SER A 473 -17.78 -117.73 1.40
CA SER A 473 -17.71 -118.74 0.35
C SER A 473 -17.22 -120.10 0.87
N GLN A 474 -16.27 -120.12 1.82
CA GLN A 474 -15.87 -121.33 2.55
C GLN A 474 -17.03 -121.91 3.40
N MET A 475 -17.79 -121.07 4.09
CA MET A 475 -18.97 -121.49 4.85
C MET A 475 -20.09 -122.03 3.95
N GLN A 476 -20.31 -121.43 2.78
CA GLN A 476 -21.24 -121.95 1.77
C GLN A 476 -20.74 -123.27 1.17
N PHE A 477 -19.45 -123.41 0.93
CA PHE A 477 -18.83 -124.66 0.48
C PHE A 477 -19.03 -125.79 1.52
N ILE A 478 -18.73 -125.54 2.80
CA ILE A 478 -18.97 -126.49 3.90
C ILE A 478 -20.47 -126.82 4.00
N ARG A 479 -21.36 -125.83 3.91
CA ARG A 479 -22.82 -126.02 3.91
C ARG A 479 -23.32 -126.85 2.72
N SER A 480 -22.65 -126.77 1.57
CA SER A 480 -22.95 -127.58 0.38
C SER A 480 -22.43 -129.02 0.46
N GLN A 481 -21.52 -129.33 1.40
CA GLN A 481 -21.01 -130.68 1.65
C GLN A 481 -21.68 -131.41 2.81
N MET A 482 -22.58 -130.76 3.57
CA MET A 482 -23.37 -131.44 4.60
C MET A 482 -24.71 -131.95 4.03
N PRO A 483 -25.07 -133.23 4.25
CA PRO A 483 -26.36 -133.75 3.84
C PRO A 483 -27.49 -133.10 4.64
N LEU A 484 -28.59 -132.77 3.96
CA LEU A 484 -29.79 -132.17 4.54
C LEU A 484 -30.42 -133.09 5.60
N SER A 485 -30.32 -132.69 6.87
CA SER A 485 -31.16 -133.26 7.94
C SER A 485 -31.56 -132.21 8.98
N LEU A 486 -32.86 -132.26 9.32
CA LEU A 486 -33.56 -131.66 10.47
C LEU A 486 -33.83 -130.14 10.47
N ASP A 487 -35.14 -129.86 10.50
CA ASP A 487 -35.73 -128.65 11.05
C ASP A 487 -35.27 -128.37 12.48
N LEU A 488 -35.02 -127.10 12.78
CA LEU A 488 -35.00 -126.55 14.14
C LEU A 488 -35.75 -125.22 14.18
N SER A 489 -37.04 -125.31 13.89
CA SER A 489 -37.98 -124.39 14.55
C SER A 489 -38.03 -124.74 16.05
N GLN A 490 -38.11 -123.72 16.91
CA GLN A 490 -38.26 -123.81 18.37
C GLN A 490 -37.04 -124.32 19.17
N SER A 491 -36.19 -123.39 19.65
CA SER A 491 -35.46 -123.50 20.93
C SER A 491 -34.83 -122.16 21.34
N ALA A 492 -35.25 -121.63 22.50
CA ALA A 492 -34.64 -120.55 23.32
C ALA A 492 -34.20 -119.23 22.63
N SER A 493 -34.68 -118.03 23.01
CA SER A 493 -35.57 -117.63 24.11
C SER A 493 -35.14 -118.12 25.50
N PHE A 494 -33.88 -117.91 25.90
CA PHE A 494 -33.45 -117.87 27.30
C PHE A 494 -32.02 -117.28 27.44
N LEU A 495 -31.92 -115.96 27.47
CA LEU A 495 -30.85 -115.23 28.18
C LEU A 495 -31.37 -113.81 28.44
N VAL A 496 -32.07 -113.69 29.57
CA VAL A 496 -32.70 -112.48 30.09
C VAL A 496 -31.92 -112.05 31.34
N ASP A 497 -31.57 -110.76 31.37
CA ASP A 497 -31.23 -109.91 32.53
C ASP A 497 -29.95 -110.13 33.39
N HIS A 498 -29.61 -109.00 34.03
CA HIS A 498 -28.75 -108.76 35.21
C HIS A 498 -27.21 -108.68 35.06
N HIS A 499 -26.72 -107.46 34.79
CA HIS A 499 -26.03 -106.53 35.72
C HIS A 499 -25.23 -105.50 34.90
N ALA A 500 -25.43 -104.17 34.92
CA ALA A 500 -25.81 -103.16 35.92
C ALA A 500 -24.64 -102.61 36.77
N GLU A 501 -24.50 -101.27 36.75
CA GLU A 501 -23.75 -100.41 37.70
C GLU A 501 -22.19 -100.41 37.60
N LYS A 502 -21.42 -99.31 37.84
CA LYS A 502 -21.75 -97.97 38.40
C LYS A 502 -20.64 -96.90 38.18
N LEU A 503 -21.06 -95.61 38.12
CA LEU A 503 -20.32 -94.35 38.47
C LEU A 503 -19.20 -93.82 37.52
N GLN A 504 -18.96 -92.50 37.38
CA GLN A 504 -19.48 -91.32 38.11
C GLN A 504 -19.49 -90.01 37.27
N THR A 505 -20.62 -89.26 37.32
CA THR A 505 -20.82 -87.78 37.47
C THR A 505 -19.82 -86.76 36.85
N PHE A 506 -20.21 -85.57 36.36
CA PHE A 506 -21.30 -84.67 36.80
C PHE A 506 -21.94 -83.87 35.65
N SER A 507 -23.22 -83.53 35.84
CA SER A 507 -23.89 -82.30 35.39
C SER A 507 -24.58 -81.70 36.63
N PRO A 508 -24.92 -80.40 36.69
CA PRO A 508 -26.34 -80.08 36.44
C PRO A 508 -26.67 -78.66 35.90
N ALA A 509 -27.88 -78.55 35.34
CA ALA A 509 -28.84 -77.43 35.44
C ALA A 509 -28.43 -76.04 34.88
N ALA A 510 -29.09 -75.56 33.81
CA ALA A 510 -30.38 -74.81 33.82
C ALA A 510 -30.19 -73.31 34.18
N SER A 511 -30.82 -72.32 33.53
CA SER A 511 -31.88 -72.33 32.51
C SER A 511 -31.98 -70.96 31.80
N ARG A 512 -32.79 -70.93 30.73
CA ARG A 512 -33.73 -69.84 30.37
C ARG A 512 -33.33 -68.82 29.30
N ASP A 513 -34.13 -68.83 28.23
CA ASP A 513 -34.59 -67.77 27.33
C ASP A 513 -33.66 -66.58 27.02
N ARG A 514 -33.25 -66.41 25.75
CA ARG A 514 -33.92 -65.49 24.79
C ARG A 514 -33.30 -65.57 23.38
N GLU A 515 -34.12 -65.40 22.35
CA GLU A 515 -33.68 -65.18 20.96
C GLU A 515 -33.15 -63.75 20.79
N GLU A 516 -32.11 -63.55 19.97
CA GLU A 516 -32.03 -62.51 18.91
C GLU A 516 -30.67 -62.53 18.14
N ASN A 517 -30.76 -62.46 16.82
CA ASN A 517 -29.81 -62.09 15.74
C ASN A 517 -28.27 -62.11 15.92
N PRO A 518 -27.54 -62.67 14.93
CA PRO A 518 -26.14 -62.37 14.64
C PRO A 518 -26.00 -61.43 13.43
N ASP A 519 -26.11 -60.12 13.66
CA ASP A 519 -25.42 -59.08 12.87
C ASP A 519 -24.51 -58.29 13.84
N ASP A 520 -23.54 -57.54 13.31
CA ASP A 520 -22.52 -56.77 14.06
C ASP A 520 -21.44 -57.55 14.83
N PHE A 521 -20.49 -58.15 14.08
CA PHE A 521 -19.16 -58.52 14.58
C PHE A 521 -18.02 -57.71 13.91
N LEU A 522 -18.24 -56.41 13.68
CA LEU A 522 -17.27 -55.48 13.06
C LEU A 522 -17.08 -54.15 13.82
N ALA A 523 -17.22 -54.15 15.14
CA ALA A 523 -17.09 -52.93 15.96
C ALA A 523 -16.42 -53.15 17.33
N SER A 524 -15.17 -53.63 17.37
CA SER A 524 -14.40 -53.78 18.63
C SER A 524 -12.90 -53.49 18.52
N LEU A 525 -12.49 -52.58 17.63
CA LEU A 525 -11.09 -52.13 17.50
C LEU A 525 -10.86 -50.63 17.77
N LEU A 526 -11.86 -49.91 18.31
CA LEU A 526 -11.75 -48.50 18.70
C LEU A 526 -12.54 -48.21 19.99
N SER A 527 -11.94 -48.46 21.17
CA SER A 527 -12.37 -47.92 22.47
C SER A 527 -11.36 -48.26 23.57
N ASN A 528 -10.39 -47.36 23.80
CA ASN A 528 -9.63 -47.25 25.06
C ASN A 528 -8.67 -46.04 25.03
N SER A 529 -9.19 -44.83 25.33
CA SER A 529 -8.44 -43.74 26.00
C SER A 529 -9.31 -42.48 26.13
N SER A 530 -10.24 -42.46 27.08
CA SER A 530 -10.91 -41.22 27.50
C SER A 530 -11.54 -41.39 28.89
N ASP A 531 -10.82 -40.98 29.92
CA ASP A 531 -11.37 -40.29 31.10
C ASP A 531 -10.20 -39.86 32.01
N ASP A 532 -10.02 -38.55 32.20
CA ASP A 532 -9.80 -37.98 33.53
C ASP A 532 -10.12 -36.46 33.57
N SER A 533 -10.31 -35.91 34.78
CA SER A 533 -11.04 -34.64 35.01
C SER A 533 -10.55 -33.85 36.25
N LEU A 534 -10.91 -32.58 36.50
CA LEU A 534 -11.78 -31.62 35.81
C LEU A 534 -10.91 -30.48 35.16
N SER A 535 -11.21 -29.17 35.07
CA SER A 535 -12.30 -28.26 35.49
C SER A 535 -12.25 -26.96 34.67
N ALA A 536 -13.41 -26.31 34.49
CA ALA A 536 -13.52 -24.91 34.07
C ALA A 536 -13.84 -24.02 35.29
N PRO A 537 -13.72 -22.68 35.17
CA PRO A 537 -14.94 -21.89 35.33
C PRO A 537 -15.08 -20.69 34.39
N SER A 538 -16.34 -20.29 34.16
CA SER A 538 -16.73 -19.10 33.40
C SER A 538 -16.73 -17.82 34.25
N ALA A 539 -16.66 -16.68 33.57
CA ALA A 539 -16.64 -15.35 34.18
C ALA A 539 -17.98 -14.93 34.83
N LEU A 540 -17.89 -14.11 35.89
CA LEU A 540 -18.89 -13.09 36.23
C LEU A 540 -18.21 -11.86 36.85
N ARG A 541 -19.01 -10.82 37.11
CA ARG A 541 -18.66 -9.40 37.14
C ARG A 541 -19.04 -8.78 38.49
N GLU A 542 -18.14 -8.01 39.11
CA GLU A 542 -18.35 -6.95 40.15
C GLU A 542 -16.93 -6.39 40.46
N GLU A 543 -16.61 -5.11 40.27
CA GLU A 543 -16.97 -3.86 40.99
C GLU A 543 -16.11 -3.53 42.23
N GLU A 544 -15.82 -2.22 42.34
CA GLU A 544 -15.30 -1.45 43.50
C GLU A 544 -13.81 -1.56 43.95
N LYS A 545 -13.11 -0.43 43.69
CA LYS A 545 -12.34 0.42 44.63
C LYS A 545 -10.93 0.06 45.15
N GLU A 546 -10.05 1.04 44.94
CA GLU A 546 -9.04 1.59 45.86
C GLU A 546 -8.28 0.66 46.82
N ASN A 547 -6.96 0.57 46.60
CA ASN A 547 -6.05 1.26 47.53
C ASN A 547 -4.63 1.50 46.99
N GLN A 548 -3.97 2.50 47.58
CA GLN A 548 -2.61 2.92 47.28
C GLN A 548 -1.56 2.02 47.96
N ALA A 549 -0.44 1.75 47.29
CA ALA A 549 0.83 1.49 47.97
C ALA A 549 2.03 1.81 47.06
N GLN A 550 3.00 2.56 47.58
CA GLN A 550 4.30 2.81 46.94
C GLN A 550 5.18 1.55 46.98
N PRO A 551 6.30 1.56 46.23
CA PRO A 551 7.56 1.50 46.96
C PRO A 551 8.63 2.52 46.55
N ARG A 552 9.53 2.73 47.50
CA ARG A 552 10.54 3.78 47.68
C ARG A 552 11.68 3.82 46.63
N GLN A 553 12.32 4.99 46.63
CA GLN A 553 13.62 5.31 46.02
C GLN A 553 14.80 4.50 46.62
N PRO A 554 15.98 4.58 45.99
CA PRO A 554 17.27 4.67 46.66
C PRO A 554 17.86 6.11 46.62
N GLU A 555 18.56 6.51 47.68
CA GLU A 555 19.30 7.78 47.81
C GLU A 555 20.82 7.63 47.54
N GLY A 556 21.51 8.76 47.28
CA GLY A 556 22.97 8.92 47.41
C GLY A 556 23.75 9.03 46.08
N ASP A 557 24.75 9.92 45.92
CA ASP A 557 25.30 10.92 46.86
C ASP A 557 26.09 12.06 46.12
N ARG A 558 26.13 13.25 46.76
CA ARG A 558 27.06 14.41 46.64
C ARG A 558 27.60 14.93 45.28
N GLY A 559 27.41 16.24 45.03
CA GLY A 559 28.02 16.95 43.88
C GLY A 559 28.21 18.50 43.89
N ARG A 560 27.95 19.22 44.99
CA ARG A 560 28.47 20.58 45.36
C ARG A 560 28.71 21.65 44.25
N ARG A 561 27.90 22.73 44.23
CA ARG A 561 28.34 24.14 44.54
C ARG A 561 27.23 25.19 44.39
N ASP A 562 27.29 26.19 45.26
CA ASP A 562 26.39 27.33 45.41
C ASP A 562 26.62 28.44 44.36
N PHE A 563 25.62 29.31 44.12
CA PHE A 563 25.77 30.77 44.28
C PHE A 563 24.42 31.54 44.17
N ARG A 564 23.98 32.12 45.32
CA ARG A 564 23.28 33.43 45.52
C ARG A 564 22.24 33.92 44.49
N THR A 565 20.94 33.91 44.83
CA THR A 565 20.13 35.03 45.41
C THR A 565 19.96 36.30 44.56
N LEU A 566 18.72 36.68 44.23
CA LEU A 566 18.01 37.84 44.81
C LEU A 566 16.58 38.04 44.24
N ASP A 567 15.62 38.09 45.16
CA ASP A 567 14.39 38.91 45.29
C ASP A 567 13.45 39.32 44.12
N SER A 568 12.17 39.11 44.46
CA SER A 568 10.89 39.69 43.99
C SER A 568 10.84 41.25 44.07
N PRO A 569 9.75 41.98 43.69
CA PRO A 569 8.43 41.51 43.24
C PRO A 569 7.76 42.24 42.05
N GLU A 570 6.67 41.65 41.58
CA GLU A 570 5.70 42.27 40.68
C GLU A 570 5.01 43.50 41.32
N LYS A 571 4.75 44.54 40.52
CA LYS A 571 3.73 45.56 40.83
C LYS A 571 2.93 45.95 39.59
N THR A 572 1.66 45.57 39.61
CA THR A 572 0.60 46.04 38.72
C THR A 572 0.42 47.56 38.80
N LYS A 573 0.25 48.22 37.64
CA LYS A 573 -0.39 49.55 37.55
C LYS A 573 -1.35 49.60 36.35
N ARG A 574 -2.62 49.88 36.66
CA ARG A 574 -3.64 50.37 35.73
C ARG A 574 -3.33 51.83 35.33
N LEU A 575 -3.89 52.28 34.20
CA LEU A 575 -4.46 53.61 33.88
C LEU A 575 -4.90 53.52 32.39
N SER A 576 -6.20 53.41 32.08
CA SER A 576 -7.07 54.51 31.57
C SER A 576 -6.39 55.32 30.43
N PHE A 577 -6.72 55.14 29.15
CA PHE A 577 -8.00 55.49 28.50
C PHE A 577 -8.51 56.90 28.86
N LEU A 578 -8.35 57.82 27.91
CA LEU A 578 -9.10 59.06 27.79
C LEU A 578 -9.04 59.51 26.32
N GLU A 579 -10.19 59.86 25.77
CA GLU A 579 -10.35 60.38 24.41
C GLU A 579 -9.94 61.86 24.36
N GLU A 580 -9.51 62.34 23.19
CA GLU A 580 -9.77 63.73 22.80
C GLU A 580 -9.87 63.82 21.28
N GLU A 581 -11.10 63.99 20.80
CA GLU A 581 -11.40 64.35 19.41
C GLU A 581 -11.12 65.85 19.21
N THR A 582 -10.72 66.25 18.00
CA THR A 582 -11.05 67.59 17.47
C THR A 582 -10.88 67.58 15.95
N GLU A 583 -11.99 67.33 15.24
CA GLU A 583 -12.15 67.81 13.87
C GLU A 583 -12.26 69.34 13.88
N THR A 584 -11.81 69.99 12.81
CA THR A 584 -12.52 71.15 12.25
C THR A 584 -12.08 71.38 10.81
N ASP A 585 -13.01 71.17 9.88
CA ASP A 585 -12.89 71.58 8.49
C ASP A 585 -12.74 73.09 8.36
N VAL A 586 -11.88 73.55 7.44
CA VAL A 586 -12.17 74.73 6.62
C VAL A 586 -11.81 74.44 5.17
N ARG A 587 -12.84 74.05 4.41
CA ARG A 587 -12.88 74.14 2.94
C ARG A 587 -12.82 75.61 2.53
N MET A 588 -12.06 75.92 1.48
CA MET A 588 -12.28 77.09 0.63
C MET A 588 -12.20 76.63 -0.82
N GLU A 589 -13.26 76.90 -1.57
CA GLU A 589 -13.48 76.41 -2.93
C GLU A 589 -12.85 77.33 -3.99
N ASP A 590 -12.63 76.72 -5.16
CA ASP A 590 -12.71 77.27 -6.52
C ASP A 590 -12.08 78.63 -6.87
N LEU A 591 -11.23 78.59 -7.89
CA LEU A 591 -11.32 79.48 -9.07
C LEU A 591 -10.44 78.92 -10.20
N GLU A 592 -11.07 78.37 -11.25
CA GLU A 592 -10.42 78.24 -12.57
C GLU A 592 -10.21 79.62 -13.22
N PRO A 593 -9.37 79.71 -14.25
CA PRO A 593 -9.98 79.83 -15.58
C PRO A 593 -9.29 79.04 -16.71
N GLU A 594 -10.09 78.65 -17.69
CA GLU A 594 -9.65 78.07 -18.97
C GLU A 594 -8.95 79.07 -19.91
N HIS A 595 -8.38 78.51 -20.98
CA HIS A 595 -7.88 79.12 -22.23
C HIS A 595 -6.48 79.77 -22.23
N GLU A 596 -5.52 79.09 -22.86
CA GLU A 596 -5.25 79.26 -24.31
C GLU A 596 -4.46 78.06 -24.86
N GLY A 597 -4.74 77.64 -26.10
CA GLY A 597 -4.05 76.52 -26.75
C GLY A 597 -2.99 76.96 -27.76
N ARG A 598 -2.02 76.09 -28.06
CA ARG A 598 -1.25 76.12 -29.32
C ARG A 598 -0.47 74.81 -29.57
N LEU A 599 -0.69 74.24 -30.76
CA LEU A 599 0.28 73.52 -31.63
C LEU A 599 0.98 72.26 -31.04
N ARG A 600 0.71 71.06 -31.57
CA ARG A 600 1.50 70.43 -32.69
C ARG A 600 3.01 70.66 -32.53
N THR A 601 3.85 69.63 -32.35
CA THR A 601 4.15 68.61 -33.36
C THR A 601 4.74 67.32 -32.78
N SER A 602 4.40 66.17 -33.38
CA SER A 602 5.16 64.93 -33.28
C SER A 602 6.36 64.91 -34.26
N PRO A 603 7.40 64.12 -33.98
CA PRO A 603 8.26 63.53 -35.02
C PRO A 603 8.05 62.02 -35.14
N ARG A 604 8.09 61.53 -36.39
CA ARG A 604 8.11 60.11 -36.77
C ARG A 604 9.50 59.48 -36.52
N PRO A 605 9.60 58.13 -36.51
CA PRO A 605 10.89 57.45 -36.40
C PRO A 605 11.71 57.56 -37.70
N ALA A 606 13.03 57.43 -37.57
CA ALA A 606 13.94 57.24 -38.69
C ALA A 606 14.51 55.83 -38.66
N GLU A 607 14.07 54.99 -39.60
CA GLU A 607 14.87 53.86 -40.08
C GLU A 607 15.93 54.40 -41.05
N SER A 608 17.15 53.86 -41.03
CA SER A 608 17.71 53.15 -42.20
C SER A 608 19.23 52.92 -42.12
N ARG A 609 19.63 51.73 -42.60
CA ARG A 609 20.97 51.28 -43.03
C ARG A 609 22.01 50.97 -41.95
#